data_AF-A0A930A9I8-F1
#
_entry.id   AF-A0A930A9I8-F1
#
_cell.length_a   1.000
_cell.length_b   1.000
_cell.length_c   1.000
_cell.angle_alpha   90.00
_cell.angle_beta   90.00
_cell.angle_gamma   90.00
#
_symmetry.space_group_name_H-M   'P 1'
#
loop_
_entity.id
_entity.type
_entity.pdbx_description
1 polymer ?
#
loop_
_entity_poly.entity_id
_entity_poly.type
_entity_poly.pdbx_seq_one_letter_code
_entity_poly.pdbx_strand_id
1 'polypeptide(L)'
;MMDFALLASGSKGNSFVIVDGTTKVMIDCGTTKKYLFEHLKELQISLDDLDAVLITHNHSDHISQIKHFASLPIYSPIEIPKIDTFYVKPGSSFTVETLRFTPIALSHDALNTVGY
;
A
#
# COMPACT_ATOMS: atom_id res chain seq x y z
N MET A 1 18.11 -2.41 8.28
CA MET A 1 17.30 -2.41 9.52
C MET A 1 15.90 -2.19 9.05
N MET A 2 14.97 -3.01 9.52
CA MET A 2 13.60 -2.98 9.03
C MET A 2 12.72 -2.21 10.01
N ASP A 3 12.12 -1.14 9.52
CA ASP A 3 11.25 -0.25 10.27
C ASP A 3 9.82 -0.38 9.75
N PHE A 4 8.89 -0.28 10.69
CA PHE A 4 7.46 -0.46 10.45
C PHE A 4 6.71 0.69 11.09
N ALA A 5 5.88 1.37 10.30
CA ALA A 5 5.07 2.49 10.78
C ALA A 5 3.60 2.28 10.42
N LEU A 6 2.77 2.08 11.44
CA LEU A 6 1.33 2.11 11.29
C LEU A 6 0.87 3.56 11.30
N LEU A 7 0.40 4.06 10.16
CA LEU A 7 -0.11 5.41 10.05
C LEU A 7 -1.57 5.46 10.49
N ALA A 8 -2.38 4.51 10.01
CA ALA A 8 -3.80 4.42 10.37
C ALA A 8 -4.30 2.98 10.35
N SER A 9 -5.30 2.70 11.19
CA SER A 9 -5.97 1.40 11.27
C SER A 9 -7.46 1.60 11.60
N GLY A 10 -8.31 0.80 10.96
CA GLY A 10 -9.75 0.72 11.22
C GLY A 10 -10.62 1.46 10.18
N SER A 11 -11.90 1.63 10.51
CA SER A 11 -12.94 2.09 9.56
C SER A 11 -12.74 3.50 8.99
N LYS A 12 -11.84 4.29 9.57
CA LYS A 12 -11.50 5.64 9.09
C LYS A 12 -10.36 5.64 8.08
N GLY A 13 -9.77 4.47 7.82
CA GLY A 13 -8.70 4.28 6.87
C GLY A 13 -7.55 3.43 7.41
N ASN A 14 -6.93 2.69 6.50
CA ASN A 14 -5.78 1.83 6.72
C ASN A 14 -4.62 2.31 5.86
N SER A 15 -3.47 2.48 6.51
CA SER A 15 -2.22 2.81 5.84
C SER A 15 -1.03 2.45 6.74
N PHE A 16 -0.05 1.81 6.13
CA PHE A 16 1.13 1.28 6.80
C PHE A 16 2.35 1.49 5.91
N VAL A 17 3.52 1.69 6.51
CA VAL A 17 4.78 1.86 5.78
C VAL A 17 5.82 0.88 6.29
N ILE A 18 6.51 0.23 5.36
CA ILE A 18 7.65 -0.66 5.61
C ILE A 18 8.88 0.00 5.01
N VAL A 19 9.97 0.05 5.76
CA VAL A 19 11.27 0.52 5.29
C VAL A 19 12.33 -0.51 5.62
N ASP A 20 13.15 -0.92 4.64
CA ASP A 20 14.39 -1.67 4.93
C ASP A 20 15.61 -0.91 4.39
N GLY A 21 16.06 0.07 5.17
CA GLY A 21 17.23 0.91 4.89
C GLY A 21 17.14 1.78 3.64
N THR A 22 16.96 1.15 2.48
CA THR A 22 16.85 1.76 1.15
C THR A 22 15.43 1.75 0.63
N THR A 23 14.71 0.64 0.78
CA THR A 23 13.40 0.44 0.14
C THR A 23 12.27 0.85 1.06
N LYS A 24 11.31 1.64 0.55
CA LYS A 24 10.15 2.14 1.27
C LYS A 24 8.87 1.79 0.52
N VAL A 25 8.01 1.01 1.17
CA VAL A 25 6.76 0.53 0.59
C VAL A 25 5.60 0.95 1.47
N MET A 26 4.56 1.50 0.85
CA MET A 26 3.29 1.78 1.52
C MET A 26 2.32 0.62 1.28
N ILE A 27 1.66 0.16 2.33
CA ILE A 27 0.54 -0.78 2.25
C ILE A 27 -0.73 -0.02 2.58
N ASP A 28 -1.64 0.02 1.61
CA ASP A 28 -2.88 0.78 1.59
C ASP A 28 -2.68 2.30 1.80
N CYS A 29 -3.65 3.08 1.34
CA CYS A 29 -3.65 4.55 1.40
C CYS A 29 -5.05 5.08 1.70
N GLY A 30 -5.77 4.37 2.57
CA GLY A 30 -7.06 4.81 3.04
C GLY A 30 -6.90 5.70 4.26
N THR A 31 -7.30 6.96 4.14
CA THR A 31 -7.63 7.95 5.19
C THR A 31 -7.89 9.27 4.44
N THR A 32 -7.67 10.44 5.06
CA THR A 32 -7.66 11.72 4.35
C THR A 32 -6.28 12.01 3.78
N LYS A 33 -6.22 12.74 2.65
CA LYS A 33 -4.95 13.26 2.11
C LYS A 33 -4.12 13.97 3.17
N LYS A 34 -4.74 14.85 3.97
CA LYS A 34 -4.02 15.61 5.00
C LYS A 34 -3.31 14.69 5.98
N TYR A 35 -4.02 13.69 6.50
CA TYR A 35 -3.49 12.76 7.49
C TYR A 35 -2.30 11.95 6.94
N LEU A 36 -2.43 11.33 5.76
CA LEU A 36 -1.34 10.54 5.16
C LEU A 36 -0.07 11.37 4.98
N PHE A 37 -0.20 12.55 4.38
CA PHE A 37 0.95 13.38 4.04
C PHE A 37 1.61 14.01 5.28
N GLU A 38 0.84 14.32 6.33
CA GLU A 38 1.41 14.77 7.61
C GLU A 38 2.25 13.66 8.26
N HIS A 39 1.74 12.43 8.31
CA HIS A 39 2.46 11.31 8.94
C HIS A 39 3.65 10.83 8.10
N LEU A 40 3.53 10.79 6.77
CA LEU A 40 4.69 10.52 5.90
C LEU A 40 5.80 11.56 6.13
N LYS A 41 5.43 12.84 6.28
CA LYS A 41 6.39 13.90 6.59
C LYS A 41 7.03 13.74 7.98
N GLU A 42 6.30 13.31 9.00
CA GLU A 42 6.85 13.00 10.32
C GLU A 42 7.88 11.88 10.26
N LEU A 43 7.68 10.90 9.37
CA LEU A 43 8.64 9.84 9.07
C LEU A 43 9.77 10.27 8.14
N GLN A 44 9.79 11.55 7.70
CA GLN A 44 10.75 12.08 6.73
C GLN A 44 10.71 11.34 5.38
N ILE A 45 9.51 10.87 4.99
CA ILE A 45 9.26 10.19 3.71
C ILE A 45 8.44 11.13 2.83
N SER A 46 8.98 11.46 1.66
CA SER A 46 8.22 12.12 0.59
C SER A 46 7.61 11.09 -0.38
N LEU A 47 6.75 11.53 -1.30
CA LEU A 47 6.22 10.62 -2.33
C LEU A 47 7.32 10.06 -3.23
N ASP A 48 8.36 10.84 -3.51
CA ASP A 48 9.48 10.44 -4.38
C ASP A 48 10.42 9.44 -3.68
N ASP A 49 10.30 9.31 -2.35
CA ASP A 49 11.07 8.33 -1.57
C ASP A 49 10.41 6.94 -1.51
N LEU A 50 9.14 6.82 -1.92
CA LEU A 50 8.40 5.57 -1.94
C LEU A 50 8.68 4.80 -3.23
N ASP A 51 8.97 3.51 -3.12
CA ASP A 51 9.24 2.64 -4.26
C ASP A 51 7.96 2.01 -4.84
N ALA A 52 6.95 1.79 -3.99
CA ALA A 52 5.68 1.21 -4.40
C ALA A 52 4.55 1.44 -3.39
N VAL A 53 3.33 1.25 -3.89
CA VAL A 53 2.13 1.08 -3.05
C VAL A 53 1.52 -0.30 -3.29
N LEU A 54 1.27 -1.04 -2.22
CA LEU A 54 0.62 -2.33 -2.22
C LEU A 54 -0.80 -2.19 -1.69
N ILE A 55 -1.77 -2.72 -2.41
CA ILE A 55 -3.19 -2.66 -2.03
C ILE A 55 -3.66 -4.03 -1.58
N THR A 56 -4.33 -4.10 -0.44
CA THR A 56 -4.90 -5.35 0.10
C THR A 56 -6.24 -5.70 -0.56
N HIS A 57 -7.08 -4.69 -0.80
CA HIS A 57 -8.37 -4.77 -1.50
C HIS A 57 -8.93 -3.35 -1.80
N ASN A 58 -10.09 -3.23 -2.47
CA ASN A 58 -10.61 -1.96 -3.02
C ASN A 58 -11.61 -1.20 -2.13
N HIS A 59 -11.77 -1.55 -0.86
CA HIS A 59 -12.62 -0.74 0.00
C HIS A 59 -12.05 0.67 0.17
N SER A 60 -12.93 1.67 0.33
CA SER A 60 -12.53 3.08 0.33
C SER A 60 -11.59 3.44 1.48
N ASP A 61 -11.71 2.76 2.60
CA ASP A 61 -10.80 2.86 3.74
C ASP A 61 -9.44 2.17 3.49
N HIS A 62 -9.18 1.67 2.28
CA HIS A 62 -7.87 1.19 1.83
C HIS A 62 -7.35 1.97 0.60
N ILE A 63 -8.23 2.49 -0.26
CA ILE A 63 -7.82 3.11 -1.54
C ILE A 63 -8.26 4.57 -1.73
N SER A 64 -8.88 5.22 -0.74
CA SER A 64 -9.48 6.56 -0.93
C SER A 64 -8.51 7.65 -1.42
N GLN A 65 -7.21 7.50 -1.17
CA GLN A 65 -6.19 8.46 -1.63
C GLN A 65 -5.30 7.92 -2.76
N ILE A 66 -5.62 6.77 -3.37
CA ILE A 66 -4.76 6.08 -4.34
C ILE A 66 -4.33 6.96 -5.53
N LYS A 67 -5.21 7.86 -5.97
CA LYS A 67 -4.92 8.82 -7.05
C LYS A 67 -3.71 9.72 -6.79
N HIS A 68 -3.34 9.93 -5.52
CA HIS A 68 -2.18 10.73 -5.14
C HIS A 68 -0.86 9.96 -5.26
N PHE A 69 -0.92 8.64 -5.42
CA PHE A 69 0.20 7.73 -5.56
C PHE A 69 0.29 7.12 -6.96
N ALA A 70 -0.53 7.59 -7.91
CA ALA A 70 -0.65 7.02 -9.26
C ALA A 70 0.63 7.10 -10.11
N SER A 71 1.61 7.90 -9.70
CA SER A 71 2.93 7.97 -10.34
C SER A 71 3.87 6.85 -9.89
N LEU A 72 3.51 6.10 -8.84
CA LEU A 72 4.29 5.00 -8.30
C LEU A 72 3.82 3.65 -8.88
N PRO A 73 4.67 2.62 -8.89
CA PRO A 73 4.23 1.24 -9.08
C PRO A 73 3.16 0.86 -8.04
N ILE A 74 1.95 0.53 -8.51
CA ILE A 74 0.85 0.09 -7.65
C ILE A 74 0.62 -1.41 -7.86
N TYR A 75 0.73 -2.19 -6.80
CA TYR A 75 0.50 -3.63 -6.79
C TYR A 75 -0.85 -3.92 -6.16
N SER A 76 -1.72 -4.65 -6.87
CA SER A 76 -3.11 -4.86 -6.42
C SER A 76 -3.66 -6.22 -6.86
N PRO A 77 -4.43 -6.93 -6.01
CA PRO A 77 -5.07 -8.19 -6.38
C PRO A 77 -6.29 -8.01 -7.29
N ILE A 78 -6.63 -6.76 -7.62
CA ILE A 78 -7.74 -6.34 -8.46
C ILE A 78 -7.41 -5.06 -9.23
N GLU A 79 -8.11 -4.85 -10.34
CA GLU A 79 -8.01 -3.61 -11.09
C GLU A 79 -8.60 -2.44 -10.30
N ILE A 80 -7.90 -1.31 -10.28
CA ILE A 80 -8.37 -0.06 -9.70
C ILE A 80 -8.73 0.88 -10.86
N PRO A 81 -9.98 1.36 -10.97
CA PRO A 81 -10.40 2.17 -12.09
C PRO A 81 -9.50 3.40 -12.30
N LYS A 82 -9.03 3.59 -13.54
CA LYS A 82 -8.20 4.73 -13.97
C LYS A 82 -6.79 4.77 -13.37
N ILE A 83 -6.34 3.68 -12.78
CA ILE A 83 -5.01 3.54 -12.21
C ILE A 83 -4.35 2.31 -12.82
N ASP A 84 -3.18 2.47 -13.41
CA ASP A 84 -2.39 1.34 -13.91
C ASP A 84 -1.85 0.56 -12.71
N THR A 85 -2.05 -0.76 -12.72
CA THR A 85 -1.66 -1.64 -11.61
C THR A 85 -0.92 -2.87 -12.09
N PHE A 86 0.05 -3.32 -11.29
CA PHE A 86 0.65 -4.64 -11.39
C PHE A 86 -0.25 -5.62 -10.64
N TYR A 87 -0.85 -6.55 -11.39
CA TYR A 87 -1.70 -7.58 -10.80
C TYR A 87 -0.89 -8.49 -9.88
N VAL A 88 -1.31 -8.62 -8.62
CA VAL A 88 -0.75 -9.60 -7.69
C VAL A 88 -1.68 -10.79 -7.51
N LYS A 89 -1.08 -11.98 -7.46
CA LYS A 89 -1.83 -13.23 -7.29
C LYS A 89 -1.51 -13.83 -5.91
N PRO A 90 -2.52 -14.26 -5.13
CA PRO A 90 -2.29 -15.02 -3.91
C PRO A 90 -1.35 -16.21 -4.12
N GLY A 91 -0.40 -16.38 -3.19
CA GLY A 91 0.65 -17.41 -3.22
C GLY A 91 1.78 -17.15 -4.21
N SER A 92 1.70 -16.11 -5.04
CA SER A 92 2.75 -15.76 -6.01
C SER A 92 3.55 -14.58 -5.49
N SER A 93 4.77 -14.84 -5.02
CA SER A 93 5.63 -13.76 -4.52
C SER A 93 6.09 -12.83 -5.63
N PHE A 94 6.33 -11.58 -5.26
CA PHE A 94 6.97 -10.57 -6.09
C PHE A 94 7.95 -9.76 -5.26
N THR A 95 8.78 -8.96 -5.92
CA THR A 95 9.82 -8.16 -5.27
C THR A 95 9.65 -6.70 -5.66
N VAL A 96 9.75 -5.83 -4.67
CA VAL A 96 9.93 -4.39 -4.84
C VAL A 96 11.32 -4.08 -4.31
N GLU A 97 12.24 -3.72 -5.20
CA GLU A 97 13.64 -3.46 -4.87
C GLU A 97 14.25 -4.57 -3.98
N THR A 98 14.53 -4.30 -2.70
CA THR A 98 15.12 -5.28 -1.78
C THR A 98 14.08 -6.12 -1.02
N LEU A 99 12.80 -5.75 -1.05
CA LEU A 99 11.73 -6.38 -0.28
C LEU A 99 10.96 -7.40 -1.12
N ARG A 100 10.81 -8.63 -0.60
CA ARG A 100 10.00 -9.68 -1.21
C ARG A 100 8.68 -9.85 -0.46
N PHE A 101 7.59 -9.73 -1.19
CA PHE A 101 6.22 -9.87 -0.67
C PHE A 101 5.60 -11.17 -1.16
N THR A 102 4.81 -11.82 -0.30
CA THR A 102 4.03 -13.01 -0.66
C THR A 102 2.58 -12.78 -0.30
N PRO A 103 1.71 -12.41 -1.26
CA PRO A 103 0.31 -12.21 -0.97
C PRO A 103 -0.34 -13.50 -0.48
N ILE A 104 -1.09 -13.43 0.61
CA ILE A 104 -1.86 -14.55 1.16
C ILE A 104 -3.34 -14.22 0.98
N ALA A 105 -4.11 -15.14 0.38
CA ALA A 105 -5.55 -14.96 0.22
C ALA A 105 -6.25 -14.89 1.58
N LEU A 106 -7.14 -13.90 1.75
CA LEU A 106 -7.97 -13.74 2.93
C LEU A 106 -9.45 -13.76 2.54
N SER A 107 -10.28 -14.27 3.45
CA SER A 107 -11.74 -14.20 3.32
C SER A 107 -12.23 -12.84 3.79
N HIS A 108 -12.85 -12.06 2.91
CA HIS A 108 -13.42 -10.74 3.22
C HIS A 108 -14.57 -10.42 2.25
N ASP A 109 -15.33 -9.38 2.52
CA ASP A 109 -16.45 -8.91 1.70
C ASP A 109 -16.01 -7.99 0.54
N ALA A 110 -14.84 -8.27 -0.04
CA ALA A 110 -14.32 -7.61 -1.23
C ALA A 110 -13.89 -8.62 -2.30
N LEU A 111 -13.85 -8.18 -3.55
CA LEU A 111 -13.33 -9.00 -4.65
C LEU A 111 -11.83 -9.18 -4.46
N ASN A 112 -11.38 -10.42 -4.26
CA ASN A 112 -9.98 -10.81 -4.00
C ASN A 112 -9.27 -9.94 -2.94
N THR A 113 -9.30 -10.39 -1.70
CA THR A 113 -8.55 -9.76 -0.60
C THR A 113 -7.26 -10.53 -0.33
N VAL A 114 -6.17 -9.79 -0.13
CA VAL A 114 -4.87 -10.35 0.26
C VAL A 114 -4.32 -9.66 1.51
N GLY A 115 -3.59 -10.44 2.31
CA GLY A 115 -2.58 -9.92 3.24
C GLY A 115 -1.20 -10.03 2.63
N TYR A 116 -0.25 -9.21 3.10
CA TYR A 116 1.15 -9.21 2.67
C TYR A 116 2.08 -9.61 3.81
#